data_AF-A0A7S4R6M2-F1
#
_entry.id   AF-A0A7S4R6M2-F1
#
_cell.length_a   1.000
_cell.length_b   1.000
_cell.length_c   1.000
_cell.angle_alpha   90.00
_cell.angle_beta   90.00
_cell.angle_gamma   90.00
#
_symmetry.space_group_name_H-M   'P 1'
#
loop_
_entity.id
_entity.type
_entity.pdbx_description
1 polymer ?
#
loop_
_entity_poly.entity_id
_entity_poly.type
_entity_poly.pdbx_seq_one_letter_code
_entity_poly.pdbx_strand_id
1 'polypeptide(L)'
;MWVAISLVSFLLAFGAIATAFRRLGSYAVFADELDRRWGFLLAGDQDASAAVAPVWLGEFGTDQNDAWWLNMMRYARERSLDFAYWPLNGEKRTNEGETYGLLMEDSRSVRHTWKLKAMQALITAPPH
;
A
#
# COMPACT_ATOMS: atom_id res chain seq x y z
N MET A 1 -11.39 42.27 -15.49
CA MET A 1 -12.52 41.31 -15.43
C MET A 1 -12.10 39.91 -15.85
N TRP A 2 -11.57 39.70 -17.07
CA TRP A 2 -11.12 38.38 -17.55
C TRP A 2 -10.08 37.70 -16.67
N VAL A 3 -9.06 38.43 -16.20
CA VAL A 3 -8.02 37.89 -15.31
C VAL A 3 -8.61 37.36 -13.99
N ALA A 4 -9.58 38.07 -13.41
CA ALA A 4 -10.22 37.64 -12.16
C ALA A 4 -11.07 36.38 -12.36
N ILE A 5 -11.79 36.28 -13.48
CA ILE A 5 -12.58 35.08 -13.83
C ILE A 5 -11.65 33.89 -14.05
N SER A 6 -10.57 34.06 -14.82
CA SER A 6 -9.58 32.98 -15.05
C SER A 6 -8.92 32.51 -13.75
N LEU A 7 -8.60 33.42 -12.83
CA LEU A 7 -8.02 33.09 -11.53
C LEU A 7 -9.01 32.30 -10.65
N VAL A 8 -10.27 32.73 -10.58
CA VAL A 8 -11.31 32.01 -9.80
C VAL A 8 -11.55 30.62 -10.37
N SER A 9 -11.69 30.48 -11.69
CA SER A 9 -11.84 29.18 -12.35
C SER A 9 -10.65 28.26 -12.09
N PHE A 10 -9.43 28.79 -12.12
CA PHE A 10 -8.23 28.03 -11.77
C PHE A 10 -8.25 27.55 -10.32
N LEU A 11 -8.57 28.43 -9.36
CA LEU A 11 -8.61 28.08 -7.94
C LEU A 11 -9.70 27.04 -7.64
N LEU A 12 -10.87 27.14 -8.29
CA LEU A 12 -11.94 26.14 -8.16
C LEU A 12 -11.52 24.79 -8.75
N ALA A 13 -10.93 24.78 -9.95
CA ALA A 13 -10.43 23.55 -10.56
C ALA A 13 -9.33 22.92 -9.70
N PHE A 14 -8.37 23.71 -9.22
CA PHE A 14 -7.32 23.25 -8.34
C PHE A 14 -7.88 22.68 -7.02
N GLY A 15 -8.84 23.37 -6.40
CA GLY A 15 -9.50 22.91 -5.17
C GLY A 15 -10.28 21.61 -5.37
N ALA A 16 -10.99 21.46 -6.49
CA ALA A 16 -11.70 20.24 -6.84
C ALA A 16 -10.73 19.08 -7.07
N ILE A 17 -9.65 19.31 -7.82
CA ILE A 17 -8.58 18.33 -8.06
C ILE A 17 -7.94 17.92 -6.73
N ALA A 18 -7.51 18.87 -5.90
CA ALA A 18 -6.91 18.57 -4.60
C ALA A 18 -7.84 17.77 -3.69
N THR A 19 -9.14 18.07 -3.71
CA THR A 19 -10.16 17.33 -2.95
C THR A 19 -10.32 15.91 -3.48
N ALA A 20 -10.38 15.74 -4.81
CA ALA A 20 -10.47 14.43 -5.45
C ALA A 20 -9.23 13.58 -5.11
N PHE A 21 -8.03 14.14 -5.25
CA PHE A 21 -6.78 13.46 -4.89
C PHE A 21 -6.76 13.01 -3.42
N ARG A 22 -7.21 13.86 -2.49
CA ARG A 22 -7.28 13.50 -1.06
C ARG A 22 -8.30 12.40 -0.79
N ARG A 23 -9.47 12.42 -1.44
CA ARG A 23 -10.50 11.39 -1.27
C ARG A 23 -10.08 10.06 -1.87
N LEU A 24 -9.58 10.07 -3.10
CA LEU A 24 -9.17 8.86 -3.82
C LEU A 24 -7.90 8.23 -3.23
N GLY A 25 -7.02 9.02 -2.61
CA GLY A 25 -5.86 8.52 -1.87
C GLY A 25 -6.15 8.09 -0.43
N SER A 26 -7.40 8.17 0.03
CA SER A 26 -7.75 7.83 1.41
C SER A 26 -7.75 6.32 1.66
N TYR A 27 -7.44 5.92 2.89
CA TYR A 27 -7.47 4.53 3.30
C TYR A 27 -8.83 3.87 3.09
N ALA A 28 -9.92 4.60 3.33
CA ALA A 28 -11.27 4.05 3.20
C ALA A 28 -11.57 3.59 1.76
N VAL A 29 -11.23 4.41 0.76
CA VAL A 29 -11.39 4.05 -0.65
C VAL A 29 -10.46 2.91 -1.04
N PHE A 30 -9.22 2.92 -0.53
CA PHE A 30 -8.26 1.84 -0.77
C PHE A 30 -8.74 0.48 -0.23
N ALA A 31 -9.19 0.44 1.02
CA ALA A 31 -9.67 -0.78 1.67
C ALA A 31 -10.94 -1.31 0.99
N ASP A 32 -11.90 -0.43 0.70
CA ASP A 32 -13.15 -0.77 0.02
C ASP A 32 -12.91 -1.36 -1.39
N GLU A 33 -11.91 -0.86 -2.12
CA GLU A 33 -11.51 -1.44 -3.41
C GLU A 33 -10.90 -2.84 -3.27
N LEU A 34 -10.02 -3.06 -2.29
CA LEU A 34 -9.43 -4.39 -2.06
C LEU A 34 -10.47 -5.39 -1.53
N ASP A 35 -11.37 -4.95 -0.63
CA ASP A 35 -12.46 -5.75 -0.09
C ASP A 35 -13.39 -6.22 -1.22
N ARG A 36 -13.74 -5.35 -2.18
CA ARG A 36 -14.56 -5.73 -3.35
C ARG A 36 -13.87 -6.70 -4.32
N ARG A 37 -12.54 -6.70 -4.38
CA ARG A 37 -11.79 -7.56 -5.30
C ARG A 37 -11.51 -8.94 -4.72
N TRP A 38 -11.12 -8.99 -3.44
CA TRP A 38 -10.70 -10.24 -2.79
C TRP A 38 -10.80 -10.21 -1.27
N GLY A 39 -10.85 -9.05 -0.60
CA GLY A 39 -10.92 -8.99 0.86
C GLY A 39 -12.20 -9.60 1.45
N PHE A 40 -13.27 -9.71 0.65
CA PHE A 40 -14.46 -10.49 1.01
C PHE A 40 -14.15 -11.96 1.35
N LEU A 41 -13.04 -12.53 0.87
CA LEU A 41 -12.61 -13.89 1.24
C LEU A 41 -12.17 -14.00 2.70
N LEU A 42 -11.74 -12.88 3.28
CA LEU A 42 -11.25 -12.78 4.66
C LEU A 42 -12.39 -12.45 5.65
N ALA A 43 -13.47 -11.87 5.15
CA ALA A 43 -14.68 -11.65 5.93
C ALA A 43 -15.48 -12.96 5.98
N GLY A 44 -15.51 -13.61 7.15
CA GLY A 44 -16.59 -14.54 7.45
C GLY A 44 -17.91 -13.77 7.45
N ASP A 45 -18.97 -14.35 6.90
CA ASP A 45 -20.30 -13.75 6.98
C ASP A 45 -20.66 -13.50 8.46
N GLN A 46 -21.57 -12.57 8.76
CA GLN A 46 -21.90 -12.21 10.16
C GLN A 46 -22.38 -13.41 11.01
N ASP A 47 -22.79 -14.50 10.36
CA ASP A 47 -23.21 -15.78 10.96
C ASP A 47 -22.17 -16.91 10.83
N ALA A 48 -21.08 -16.71 10.09
CA ALA A 48 -20.00 -17.66 9.90
C ALA A 48 -18.72 -17.09 10.53
N SER A 49 -18.41 -17.55 11.74
CA SER A 49 -17.27 -17.12 12.55
C SER A 49 -15.87 -17.46 11.97
N ALA A 50 -15.76 -17.69 10.66
CA ALA A 50 -14.52 -18.07 9.99
C ALA A 50 -14.40 -17.38 8.62
N ALA A 51 -13.19 -16.92 8.29
CA ALA A 51 -12.86 -16.46 6.94
C ALA A 51 -13.27 -17.50 5.89
N VAL A 52 -13.79 -17.03 4.75
CA VAL A 52 -14.23 -17.90 3.64
C VAL A 52 -13.02 -18.66 3.06
N ALA A 53 -11.89 -17.98 2.90
CA ALA A 53 -10.63 -18.58 2.47
C ALA A 53 -9.43 -17.73 2.95
N PRO A 54 -8.27 -18.36 3.23
CA PRO A 54 -7.04 -17.61 3.46
C PRO A 54 -6.61 -16.88 2.18
N VAL A 55 -6.00 -15.71 2.34
CA VAL A 55 -5.40 -14.94 1.25
C VAL A 55 -3.91 -14.77 1.52
N TRP A 56 -3.10 -15.14 0.53
CA TRP A 56 -1.65 -14.93 0.53
C TRP A 56 -1.29 -13.80 -0.45
N LEU A 57 -0.78 -12.68 0.07
CA LEU A 57 -0.29 -11.59 -0.77
C LEU A 57 1.09 -11.95 -1.32
N GLY A 58 1.12 -12.54 -2.52
CA GLY A 58 2.32 -13.15 -3.09
C GLY A 58 3.42 -12.18 -3.52
N GLU A 59 3.06 -11.00 -4.02
CA GLU A 59 4.01 -9.98 -4.44
C GLU A 59 3.46 -8.57 -4.17
N PHE A 60 4.26 -7.76 -3.50
CA PHE A 60 4.04 -6.33 -3.34
C PHE A 60 5.38 -5.68 -2.96
N GLY A 61 5.56 -4.42 -3.37
CA GLY A 61 6.78 -3.67 -3.12
C GLY A 61 6.73 -2.28 -3.74
N THR A 62 7.57 -1.38 -3.23
CA THR A 62 7.71 0.00 -3.72
C THR A 62 9.04 0.58 -3.23
N ASP A 63 9.57 1.59 -3.92
CA ASP A 63 10.71 2.39 -3.45
C ASP A 63 10.27 3.71 -2.79
N GLN A 64 8.95 3.96 -2.71
CA GLN A 64 8.36 5.17 -2.14
C GLN A 64 7.65 4.88 -0.81
N ASN A 65 7.87 5.73 0.19
CA ASN A 65 7.08 5.73 1.42
C ASN A 65 5.86 6.66 1.29
N ASP A 66 4.93 6.28 0.41
CA ASP A 66 3.79 7.10 0.02
C ASP A 66 2.46 6.58 0.57
N ALA A 67 1.35 7.21 0.15
CA ALA A 67 0.02 6.84 0.58
C ALA A 67 -0.35 5.38 0.22
N TRP A 68 0.14 4.86 -0.91
CA TRP A 68 -0.12 3.48 -1.29
C TRP A 68 0.54 2.52 -0.29
N TRP A 69 1.83 2.73 0.03
CA TRP A 69 2.53 1.87 1.00
C TRP A 69 1.86 1.92 2.37
N LEU A 70 1.56 3.11 2.87
CA LEU A 70 0.94 3.31 4.17
C LEU A 70 -0.45 2.64 4.25
N ASN A 71 -1.26 2.79 3.20
CA ASN A 71 -2.57 2.15 3.14
C ASN A 71 -2.46 0.63 3.01
N MET A 72 -1.53 0.10 2.21
CA MET A 72 -1.30 -1.33 2.07
C MET A 72 -0.86 -1.97 3.38
N MET A 73 0.10 -1.37 4.10
CA MET A 73 0.55 -1.88 5.41
C MET A 73 -0.56 -1.82 6.45
N ARG A 74 -1.37 -0.76 6.43
CA ARG A 74 -2.54 -0.68 7.31
C ARG A 74 -3.56 -1.77 6.98
N TYR A 75 -3.87 -1.99 5.71
CA TYR A 75 -4.81 -3.01 5.26
C TYR A 75 -4.33 -4.42 5.59
N ALA A 76 -3.06 -4.73 5.30
CA ALA A 76 -2.46 -6.02 5.61
C ALA A 76 -2.53 -6.35 7.10
N ARG A 77 -2.31 -5.35 7.96
CA ARG A 77 -2.47 -5.49 9.41
C ARG A 77 -3.93 -5.72 9.81
N GLU A 78 -4.84 -4.86 9.36
CA GLU A 78 -6.27 -4.93 9.74
C GLU A 78 -6.99 -6.19 9.23
N ARG A 79 -6.44 -6.85 8.20
CA ARG A 79 -6.96 -8.10 7.65
C ARG A 79 -6.11 -9.33 8.00
N SER A 80 -5.09 -9.15 8.84
CA SER A 80 -4.14 -10.21 9.24
C SER A 80 -3.61 -11.03 8.05
N LEU A 81 -3.14 -10.34 7.01
CA LEU A 81 -2.67 -11.01 5.79
C LEU A 81 -1.33 -11.71 5.99
N ASP A 82 -1.24 -12.93 5.47
CA ASP A 82 0.03 -13.58 5.17
C ASP A 82 0.59 -13.07 3.83
N PHE A 83 1.91 -13.02 3.69
CA PHE A 83 2.53 -12.40 2.52
C PHE A 83 3.93 -12.92 2.18
N ALA A 84 4.31 -12.72 0.91
CA ALA A 84 5.70 -12.68 0.46
C ALA A 84 6.01 -11.28 -0.10
N TYR A 85 7.18 -10.74 0.25
CA TYR A 85 7.63 -9.45 -0.25
C TYR A 85 8.45 -9.62 -1.53
N TRP A 86 8.19 -8.77 -2.52
CA TRP A 86 9.00 -8.73 -3.74
C TRP A 86 9.55 -7.32 -4.00
N PRO A 87 10.85 -7.17 -4.29
CA PRO A 87 11.93 -8.16 -4.28
C PRO A 87 12.77 -8.11 -2.99
N LEU A 88 13.32 -9.25 -2.57
CA LEU A 88 14.33 -9.26 -1.51
C LEU A 88 15.65 -8.65 -1.98
N ASN A 89 16.08 -9.01 -3.19
CA ASN A 89 17.38 -8.71 -3.76
C ASN A 89 17.58 -7.21 -4.03
N GLY A 90 18.84 -6.77 -3.97
CA GLY A 90 19.24 -5.42 -4.37
C GLY A 90 19.55 -5.26 -5.85
N GLU A 91 19.54 -6.35 -6.62
CA GLU A 91 19.72 -6.38 -8.07
C GLU A 91 18.53 -7.09 -8.75
N LYS A 92 18.12 -6.59 -9.91
CA LYS A 92 17.09 -7.24 -10.75
C LYS A 92 17.69 -8.07 -11.88
N ARG A 93 18.91 -7.71 -12.29
CA ARG A 93 19.77 -8.39 -13.27
C ARG A 93 21.22 -8.13 -12.87
N THR A 94 22.14 -8.91 -13.42
CA THR A 94 23.58 -8.73 -13.18
C THR A 94 24.00 -7.28 -13.45
N ASN A 95 24.54 -6.61 -12.43
CA ASN A 95 24.97 -5.21 -12.48
C ASN A 95 23.82 -4.21 -12.75
N GLU A 96 22.57 -4.57 -12.46
CA GLU A 96 21.41 -3.68 -12.55
C GLU A 96 20.68 -3.61 -11.21
N GLY A 97 20.81 -2.47 -10.53
CA GLY A 97 20.21 -2.23 -9.22
C GLY A 97 18.68 -2.31 -9.24
N GLU A 98 18.12 -2.87 -8.17
CA GLU A 98 16.69 -3.02 -7.91
C GLU A 98 16.24 -2.03 -6.84
N THR A 99 15.41 -1.05 -7.22
CA THR A 99 15.00 0.03 -6.32
C THR A 99 13.96 -0.44 -5.31
N TYR A 100 13.15 -1.44 -5.65
CA TYR A 100 12.14 -2.01 -4.77
C TYR A 100 12.74 -2.98 -3.74
N GLY A 101 14.01 -3.35 -3.89
CA GLY A 101 14.72 -4.31 -3.03
C GLY A 101 14.61 -3.99 -1.55
N LEU A 102 14.52 -5.03 -0.71
CA LEU A 102 14.78 -4.89 0.73
C LEU A 102 16.27 -4.72 1.01
N LEU A 103 17.10 -5.46 0.26
CA LEU A 103 18.53 -5.42 0.37
C LEU A 103 19.14 -4.42 -0.64
N MET A 104 20.33 -3.96 -0.31
CA MET A 104 21.24 -3.31 -1.25
C MET A 104 21.91 -4.37 -2.14
N GLU A 105 22.62 -3.93 -3.16
CA GLU A 105 23.33 -4.79 -4.13
C GLU A 105 24.37 -5.71 -3.46
N ASP A 106 24.91 -5.31 -2.30
CA ASP A 106 25.80 -6.12 -1.48
C ASP A 106 25.11 -7.35 -0.84
N SER A 107 23.80 -7.53 -1.02
CA SER A 107 22.97 -8.60 -0.45
C SER A 107 23.06 -8.70 1.08
N ARG A 108 23.41 -7.60 1.75
CA ARG A 108 23.62 -7.56 3.20
C ARG A 108 22.99 -6.34 3.84
N SER A 109 23.20 -5.16 3.26
CA SER A 109 22.71 -3.89 3.79
C SER A 109 21.24 -3.71 3.47
N VAL A 110 20.48 -3.10 4.39
CA VAL A 110 19.06 -2.80 4.19
C VAL A 110 18.93 -1.51 3.37
N ARG A 111 18.16 -1.54 2.28
CA ARG A 111 17.94 -0.38 1.40
C ARG A 111 17.06 0.69 2.04
N HIS A 112 15.91 0.28 2.58
CA HIS A 112 14.92 1.19 3.15
C HIS A 112 14.53 0.75 4.56
N THR A 113 15.01 1.47 5.58
CA THR A 113 14.73 1.16 6.99
C THR A 113 13.24 1.29 7.34
N TRP A 114 12.52 2.24 6.72
CA TRP A 114 11.07 2.41 6.91
C TRP A 114 10.28 1.20 6.42
N LYS A 115 10.71 0.58 5.32
CA LYS A 115 10.08 -0.58 4.71
C LYS A 115 10.24 -1.83 5.58
N LEU A 116 11.47 -2.10 6.01
CA LEU A 116 11.77 -3.21 6.91
C LEU A 116 10.99 -3.09 8.22
N LYS A 117 10.93 -1.90 8.82
CA LYS A 117 10.16 -1.66 10.05
C LYS A 117 8.67 -1.93 9.86
N ALA A 118 8.09 -1.50 8.74
CA ALA A 118 6.68 -1.74 8.45
C ALA A 118 6.39 -3.24 8.29
N MET A 119 7.26 -3.99 7.59
CA MET A 119 7.12 -5.44 7.47
C MET A 119 7.29 -6.17 8.80
N GLN A 120 8.27 -5.77 9.62
CA GLN A 120 8.45 -6.33 10.96
C GLN A 120 7.21 -6.10 11.83
N ALA A 121 6.55 -4.95 11.70
CA ALA A 121 5.31 -4.66 12.41
C ALA A 121 4.13 -5.54 11.94
N LEU A 122 4.13 -6.01 10.69
CA LEU A 122 3.13 -6.99 10.23
C LEU A 122 3.41 -8.38 10.84
N ILE A 123 4.68 -8.81 10.85
CA ILE A 123 5.10 -10.13 11.35
C ILE A 123 4.84 -10.27 12.86
N THR A 124 5.00 -9.18 13.62
CA THR A 124 4.83 -9.19 15.08
C THR A 124 3.43 -8.76 15.55
N ALA A 125 2.53 -8.41 14.62
CA ALA A 125 1.17 -8.07 14.96
C ALA A 125 0.44 -9.30 15.55
N PRO A 126 -0.31 -9.16 16.65
CA PRO A 126 -1.16 -10.24 17.12
C PRO A 126 -2.26 -10.53 16.09
N PRO A 127 -2.70 -11.80 15.94
CA PRO A 127 -3.87 -12.13 15.14
C PRO A 127 -5.10 -11.41 15.71
N HIS A 128 -5.95 -10.89 14.81
CA HIS A 128 -7.20 -10.20 15.15
C HIS A 128 -8.34 -11.19 15.45
#